data_AF-A0A6P6SH85-F1
#
_entry.id   AF-A0A6P6SH85-F1
#
_cell.length_a   1.000
_cell.length_b   1.000
_cell.length_c   1.000
_cell.angle_alpha   90.00
_cell.angle_beta   90.00
_cell.angle_gamma   90.00
#
_symmetry.space_group_name_H-M   'P 1'
#
loop_
_entity.id
_entity.type
_entity.pdbx_description
1 polymer ?
#
loop_
_entity_poly.entity_id
_entity_poly.type
_entity_poly.pdbx_seq_one_letter_code
_entity_poly.pdbx_strand_id
1 'polypeptide(L)'
;MNGGADSKSYAQNSSYQKGVIEAARGEILQAIKEKLEFKNDCPRTFVIADYGCSSGPNTFLAMQNVVEAVELKNKSLQQSPTLNFHVFFNDLGDNDFNILFKSLPSHLRYLAAAVLGSFYERLSPNASLHLAYLFYALHWVSKVPEEVRDHTSLAWIKSKTYCSGTNNF
;
A
#
# COMPACT_ATOMS: atom_id res chain seq x y z
N MET A 1 -1.60 7.38 -9.95
CA MET A 1 -1.64 6.50 -11.17
C MET A 1 -2.72 7.00 -12.12
N ASN A 2 -2.83 6.48 -13.35
CA ASN A 2 -3.92 6.88 -14.25
C ASN A 2 -5.27 6.36 -13.72
N GLY A 3 -6.15 7.28 -13.30
CA GLY A 3 -7.48 6.98 -12.77
C GLY A 3 -8.46 6.51 -13.84
N GLY A 4 -9.71 6.24 -13.45
CA GLY A 4 -10.76 5.74 -14.35
C GLY A 4 -10.87 4.21 -14.43
N ALA A 5 -11.76 3.77 -15.30
CA ALA A 5 -12.05 2.34 -15.57
C ALA A 5 -11.94 1.98 -17.05
N ASP A 6 -11.38 2.87 -17.88
CA ASP A 6 -11.19 2.64 -19.31
C ASP A 6 -9.96 1.74 -19.59
N SER A 7 -9.72 1.42 -20.86
CA SER A 7 -8.60 0.58 -21.28
C SER A 7 -7.21 1.17 -21.02
N LYS A 8 -7.11 2.46 -20.68
CA LYS A 8 -5.85 3.15 -20.34
C LYS A 8 -5.68 3.33 -18.83
N SER A 9 -6.73 3.09 -18.05
CA SER A 9 -6.68 3.20 -16.59
C SER A 9 -5.68 2.22 -15.99
N TYR A 10 -5.16 2.57 -14.82
CA TYR A 10 -4.30 1.69 -14.04
C TYR A 10 -5.00 0.38 -13.70
N ALA A 11 -6.29 0.44 -13.35
CA ALA A 11 -7.09 -0.73 -12.99
C ALA A 11 -7.10 -1.81 -14.09
N GLN A 12 -6.99 -1.43 -15.37
CA GLN A 12 -6.92 -2.35 -16.51
C GLN A 12 -5.49 -2.73 -16.94
N ASN A 13 -4.46 -2.05 -16.40
CA ASN A 13 -3.06 -2.19 -16.83
C ASN A 13 -2.09 -2.48 -15.68
N SER A 14 -2.59 -3.02 -14.56
CA SER A 14 -1.81 -3.30 -13.35
C SER A 14 -1.52 -4.80 -13.12
N SER A 15 -1.51 -5.60 -14.18
CA SER A 15 -1.38 -7.07 -14.12
C SER A 15 -0.02 -7.53 -13.58
N TYR A 16 1.06 -6.81 -13.91
CA TYR A 16 2.40 -7.11 -13.40
C TYR A 16 2.46 -6.95 -11.87
N GLN A 17 1.99 -5.80 -11.36
CA GLN A 17 1.89 -5.52 -9.93
C GLN A 17 0.99 -6.55 -9.22
N LYS A 18 -0.11 -6.98 -9.87
CA LYS A 18 -0.97 -8.04 -9.37
C LYS A 18 -0.21 -9.37 -9.22
N GLY A 19 0.53 -9.78 -10.24
CA GLY A 19 1.32 -11.01 -10.21
C GLY A 19 2.38 -11.02 -9.11
N VAL A 20 2.99 -9.87 -8.81
CA VAL A 20 3.93 -9.74 -7.69
C VAL A 20 3.21 -9.87 -6.33
N ILE A 21 2.00 -9.29 -6.17
CA ILE A 21 1.20 -9.48 -4.94
C ILE A 21 0.84 -10.96 -4.75
N GLU A 22 0.45 -11.65 -5.83
CA GLU A 22 0.13 -13.08 -5.79
C GLU A 22 1.35 -13.93 -5.41
N ALA A 23 2.52 -13.65 -5.99
CA ALA A 23 3.76 -14.34 -5.67
C ALA A 23 4.20 -14.09 -4.21
N ALA A 24 4.06 -12.86 -3.71
CA ALA A 24 4.44 -12.50 -2.34
C ALA A 24 3.45 -12.99 -1.26
N ARG A 25 2.29 -13.53 -1.64
CA ARG A 25 1.23 -13.92 -0.69
C ARG A 25 1.75 -14.88 0.40
N GLY A 26 2.55 -15.87 0.02
CA GLY A 26 3.09 -16.86 0.96
C GLY A 26 4.03 -16.22 1.99
N GLU A 27 4.89 -15.30 1.55
CA GLU A 27 5.82 -14.58 2.42
C GLU A 27 5.09 -13.65 3.38
N ILE A 28 4.08 -12.91 2.90
CA ILE A 28 3.24 -12.03 3.74
C ILE A 28 2.53 -12.86 4.82
N LEU A 29 1.92 -13.98 4.44
CA LEU A 29 1.24 -14.88 5.37
C LEU A 29 2.21 -15.39 6.45
N GLN A 30 3.40 -15.84 6.05
CA GLN A 30 4.40 -16.35 6.99
C GLN A 30 4.93 -15.25 7.91
N ALA A 31 5.23 -14.06 7.36
CA ALA A 31 5.70 -12.92 8.13
C ALA A 31 4.69 -12.50 9.21
N ILE A 32 3.40 -12.40 8.86
CA ILE A 32 2.34 -12.09 9.83
C ILE A 32 2.23 -13.20 10.88
N LYS A 33 2.23 -14.47 10.45
CA LYS A 33 2.12 -15.61 11.37
C LYS A 33 3.25 -15.63 12.40
N GLU A 34 4.48 -15.35 11.99
CA GLU A 34 5.66 -15.42 12.85
C GLU A 34 5.90 -14.16 13.67
N LYS A 35 5.66 -12.98 13.09
CA LYS A 35 6.12 -11.69 13.66
C LYS A 35 5.01 -10.86 14.28
N LEU A 36 3.75 -11.10 13.94
CA LEU A 36 2.64 -10.37 14.56
C LEU A 36 2.40 -10.89 15.98
N GLU A 37 2.49 -9.98 16.95
CA GLU A 37 2.19 -10.25 18.36
C GLU A 37 1.04 -9.36 18.81
N PHE A 38 -0.01 -9.95 19.38
CA PHE A 38 -1.07 -9.19 20.05
C PHE A 38 -0.62 -8.92 21.49
N LYS A 39 -0.19 -7.70 21.79
CA LYS A 39 0.23 -7.32 23.15
C LYS A 39 -0.97 -7.19 24.08
N ASN A 40 -0.93 -7.87 25.23
CA ASN A 40 -1.74 -7.73 26.45
C ASN A 40 -3.27 -7.62 26.36
N ASP A 41 -3.87 -7.62 25.16
CA ASP A 41 -5.22 -8.05 24.82
C ASP A 41 -5.36 -7.91 23.29
N CYS A 42 -6.00 -8.88 22.64
CA CYS A 42 -6.25 -8.79 21.20
C CYS A 42 -7.19 -7.60 20.93
N PRO A 43 -6.82 -6.64 20.06
CA PRO A 43 -7.65 -5.46 19.85
C PRO A 43 -8.98 -5.87 19.23
N ARG A 44 -10.09 -5.32 19.73
CA ARG A 44 -11.42 -5.60 19.14
C ARG A 44 -11.52 -5.17 17.67
N THR A 45 -10.71 -4.17 17.28
CA THR A 45 -10.57 -3.70 15.90
C THR A 45 -9.10 -3.66 15.52
N PHE A 46 -8.73 -4.44 14.51
CA PHE A 46 -7.40 -4.42 13.91
C PHE A 46 -7.37 -3.40 12.76
N VAL A 47 -6.48 -2.43 12.88
CA VAL A 47 -6.39 -1.26 11.99
C VAL A 47 -5.19 -1.40 11.08
N ILE A 48 -5.45 -1.39 9.77
CA ILE A 48 -4.48 -1.56 8.70
C ILE A 48 -4.43 -0.28 7.87
N ALA A 49 -3.26 0.10 7.38
CA ALA A 49 -3.12 1.12 6.34
C ALA A 49 -2.42 0.54 5.11
N ASP A 50 -2.95 0.80 3.92
CA ASP A 50 -2.29 0.58 2.63
C ASP A 50 -1.79 1.91 2.07
N TYR A 51 -0.47 2.10 2.05
CA TYR A 51 0.20 3.30 1.58
C TYR A 51 0.55 3.18 0.09
N GLY A 52 -0.06 4.04 -0.73
CA GLY A 52 0.04 3.99 -2.19
C GLY A 52 -0.94 2.99 -2.82
N CYS A 53 -2.21 3.04 -2.39
CA CYS A 53 -3.23 2.07 -2.78
C CYS A 53 -3.67 2.18 -4.26
N SER A 54 -3.38 3.31 -4.92
CA SER A 54 -3.88 3.64 -6.25
C SER A 54 -5.42 3.57 -6.30
N SER A 55 -5.99 3.25 -7.47
CA SER A 55 -7.44 3.18 -7.70
C SER A 55 -7.99 1.74 -7.75
N GLY A 56 -7.20 0.75 -7.31
CA GLY A 56 -7.54 -0.68 -7.41
C GLY A 56 -7.29 -1.30 -8.80
N PRO A 57 -7.57 -2.61 -8.98
CA PRO A 57 -8.11 -3.53 -7.98
C PRO A 57 -7.06 -4.15 -7.04
N ASN A 58 -5.77 -3.94 -7.32
CA ASN A 58 -4.66 -4.62 -6.65
C ASN A 58 -4.64 -4.44 -5.13
N THR A 59 -4.97 -3.23 -4.64
CA THR A 59 -5.07 -2.95 -3.20
C THR A 59 -6.08 -3.86 -2.50
N PHE A 60 -7.21 -4.18 -3.13
CA PHE A 60 -8.21 -5.08 -2.51
C PHE A 60 -7.69 -6.50 -2.35
N LEU A 61 -6.94 -7.00 -3.35
CA LEU A 61 -6.28 -8.30 -3.27
C LEU A 61 -5.24 -8.32 -2.16
N ALA A 62 -4.40 -7.28 -2.08
CA ALA A 62 -3.39 -7.16 -1.03
C ALA A 62 -4.04 -7.13 0.37
N MET A 63 -5.06 -6.29 0.57
CA MET A 63 -5.75 -6.16 1.84
C MET A 63 -6.53 -7.42 2.22
N GLN A 64 -7.10 -8.14 1.25
CA GLN A 64 -7.72 -9.43 1.50
C GLN A 64 -6.70 -10.47 2.01
N ASN A 65 -5.50 -10.52 1.42
CA ASN A 65 -4.42 -11.41 1.85
C ASN A 65 -3.95 -11.06 3.28
N VAL A 66 -3.75 -9.78 3.58
CA VAL A 66 -3.35 -9.31 4.91
C VAL A 66 -4.41 -9.66 5.96
N VAL A 67 -5.69 -9.35 5.70
CA VAL A 67 -6.79 -9.66 6.61
C VAL A 67 -6.89 -11.14 6.88
N GLU A 68 -6.81 -11.98 5.84
CA GLU A 68 -6.83 -13.44 5.99
C GLU A 68 -5.67 -13.94 6.87
N ALA A 69 -4.46 -13.42 6.65
CA ALA A 69 -3.28 -13.79 7.43
C ALA A 69 -3.41 -13.42 8.91
N VAL A 70 -3.94 -12.22 9.20
CA VAL A 70 -4.19 -11.77 10.58
C VAL A 70 -5.30 -12.61 11.23
N GLU A 71 -6.37 -12.94 10.51
CA GLU A 71 -7.43 -13.82 11.02
C GLU A 71 -6.90 -15.21 11.36
N LEU A 72 -6.07 -15.80 10.50
CA LEU A 72 -5.45 -17.10 10.73
C LEU A 72 -4.54 -17.07 11.96
N LYS A 73 -3.76 -16.00 12.13
CA LYS A 73 -2.94 -15.78 13.32
C LYS A 73 -3.80 -15.68 14.58
N ASN A 74 -4.88 -14.88 14.57
CA ASN A 74 -5.79 -14.74 15.70
C ASN A 74 -6.42 -16.09 16.09
N LYS A 75 -6.91 -16.85 15.10
CA LYS A 75 -7.47 -18.20 15.31
C LYS A 75 -6.45 -19.16 15.92
N SER A 76 -5.19 -19.11 15.48
CA SER A 76 -4.14 -19.99 16.01
C SER A 76 -3.82 -19.77 17.49
N LEU A 77 -4.12 -18.57 18.00
CA LEU A 77 -3.89 -18.20 19.40
C LEU A 77 -5.10 -18.49 20.29
N GLN A 78 -6.20 -19.03 19.74
CA GLN A 78 -7.47 -19.25 20.44
C GLN A 78 -8.02 -17.97 21.12
N GLN A 79 -7.61 -16.79 20.65
CA GLN A 79 -8.08 -15.51 21.17
C GLN A 79 -9.51 -15.27 20.65
N SER A 80 -10.47 -15.34 21.57
CA SER A 80 -11.89 -15.07 21.34
C SER A 80 -12.17 -13.65 21.83
N PRO A 81 -12.43 -12.68 20.94
CA PRO A 81 -13.42 -12.78 19.88
C PRO A 81 -12.89 -12.55 18.45
N THR A 82 -13.78 -12.70 17.45
CA THR A 82 -13.56 -12.31 16.05
C THR A 82 -13.07 -10.87 15.95
N LEU A 83 -11.99 -10.65 15.18
CA LEU A 83 -11.45 -9.34 14.90
C LEU A 83 -12.38 -8.56 13.95
N ASN A 84 -12.69 -7.31 14.29
CA ASN A 84 -13.14 -6.35 13.29
C ASN A 84 -11.92 -5.77 12.58
N PHE A 85 -12.03 -5.47 11.29
CA PHE A 85 -10.96 -4.84 10.54
C PHE A 85 -11.36 -3.45 10.07
N HIS A 86 -10.43 -2.52 10.15
CA HIS A 86 -10.55 -1.20 9.54
C HIS A 86 -9.31 -0.96 8.67
N VAL A 87 -9.52 -0.76 7.38
CA VAL A 87 -8.48 -0.53 6.39
C VAL A 87 -8.54 0.93 5.92
N PHE A 88 -7.44 1.65 6.12
CA PHE A 88 -7.20 2.95 5.51
C PHE A 88 -6.49 2.77 4.17
N PHE A 89 -7.12 3.22 3.10
CA PHE A 89 -6.52 3.31 1.77
C PHE A 89 -5.91 4.70 1.62
N ASN A 90 -4.57 4.78 1.61
CA ASN A 90 -3.86 6.02 1.41
C ASN A 90 -3.30 6.15 -0.01
N ASP A 91 -3.47 7.34 -0.57
CA ASP A 91 -2.74 7.80 -1.74
C ASP A 91 -2.69 9.34 -1.75
N LEU A 92 -2.02 9.92 -2.75
CA LEU A 92 -1.99 11.35 -2.98
C LEU A 92 -3.41 11.90 -3.27
N GLY A 93 -3.59 13.20 -3.05
CA GLY A 93 -4.91 13.85 -3.19
C GLY A 93 -5.46 13.87 -4.62
N ASP A 94 -4.62 13.61 -5.62
CA ASP A 94 -4.98 13.51 -7.04
C ASP A 94 -5.34 12.08 -7.47
N ASN A 95 -5.24 11.09 -6.58
CA ASN A 95 -5.68 9.73 -6.87
C ASN A 95 -7.21 9.66 -7.04
N ASP A 96 -7.65 8.74 -7.90
CA ASP A 96 -9.06 8.53 -8.18
C ASP A 96 -9.73 7.63 -7.13
N PHE A 97 -9.99 8.21 -5.96
CA PHE A 97 -10.73 7.53 -4.89
C PHE A 97 -12.19 7.23 -5.27
N ASN A 98 -12.77 7.94 -6.23
CA ASN A 98 -14.13 7.66 -6.70
C ASN A 98 -14.19 6.29 -7.37
N ILE A 99 -13.23 5.98 -8.23
CA ILE A 99 -13.11 4.66 -8.84
C ILE A 99 -12.78 3.62 -7.79
N LEU A 100 -11.82 3.89 -6.88
CA LEU A 100 -11.50 2.98 -5.79
C LEU A 100 -12.77 2.55 -5.02
N PHE A 101 -13.57 3.51 -4.55
CA PHE A 101 -14.77 3.20 -3.77
C PHE A 101 -15.90 2.57 -4.58
N LYS A 102 -16.07 2.94 -5.86
CA LYS A 102 -17.04 2.28 -6.76
C LYS A 102 -16.66 0.83 -7.07
N SER A 103 -15.37 0.50 -6.99
CA SER A 103 -14.83 -0.84 -7.27
C SER A 103 -14.63 -1.70 -6.02
N LEU A 104 -15.12 -1.27 -4.85
CA LEU A 104 -15.07 -2.09 -3.65
C LEU A 104 -15.77 -3.44 -3.87
N PRO A 105 -15.17 -4.56 -3.43
CA PRO A 105 -15.84 -5.85 -3.43
C PRO A 105 -17.15 -5.83 -2.64
N SER A 106 -18.16 -6.57 -3.08
CA SER A 106 -19.48 -6.63 -2.41
C SER A 106 -19.44 -7.26 -1.01
N HIS A 107 -18.42 -8.07 -0.71
CA HIS A 107 -18.27 -8.79 0.56
C HIS A 107 -16.96 -8.41 1.25
N LEU A 108 -16.87 -7.17 1.72
CA LEU A 108 -15.75 -6.72 2.54
C LEU A 108 -15.77 -7.35 3.93
N ARG A 109 -14.60 -7.84 4.37
CA ARG A 109 -14.35 -8.28 5.75
C ARG A 109 -13.84 -7.14 6.65
N TYR A 110 -13.85 -5.91 6.14
CA TYR A 110 -13.29 -4.74 6.79
C TYR A 110 -14.10 -3.48 6.47
N LEU A 111 -14.07 -2.51 7.37
CA LEU A 111 -14.47 -1.14 7.08
C LEU A 111 -13.36 -0.49 6.23
N ALA A 112 -13.76 0.28 5.23
CA ALA A 112 -12.86 0.96 4.31
C ALA A 112 -12.97 2.48 4.51
N ALA A 113 -11.83 3.15 4.64
CA ALA A 113 -11.75 4.61 4.67
C ALA A 113 -10.59 5.08 3.80
N ALA A 114 -10.69 6.27 3.22
CA ALA A 114 -9.60 6.89 2.47
C ALA A 114 -8.84 7.87 3.35
N VAL A 115 -7.53 7.94 3.15
CA VAL A 115 -6.66 8.94 3.77
C VAL A 115 -5.87 9.61 2.66
N LEU A 116 -6.14 10.89 2.41
CA LEU A 116 -5.49 11.65 1.35
C LEU A 116 -4.20 12.26 1.88
N GLY A 117 -3.11 12.12 1.13
CA GLY A 117 -1.84 12.79 1.44
C GLY A 117 -0.62 11.94 1.11
N SER A 118 0.54 12.58 1.11
CA SER A 118 1.81 11.87 0.92
C SER A 118 2.13 11.01 2.14
N PHE A 119 2.50 9.74 1.90
CA PHE A 119 3.01 8.86 2.96
C PHE A 119 4.40 9.25 3.48
N TYR A 120 5.05 10.26 2.87
CA TYR A 120 6.24 10.90 3.45
C TYR A 120 5.89 11.85 4.60
N GLU A 121 4.61 12.14 4.81
CA GLU A 121 4.09 12.98 5.88
C GLU A 121 3.30 12.18 6.91
N ARG A 122 2.91 12.82 8.02
CA ARG A 122 2.08 12.21 9.04
C ARG A 122 0.64 12.04 8.54
N LEU A 123 0.18 10.79 8.44
CA LEU A 123 -1.17 10.43 7.97
C LEU A 123 -2.07 9.82 9.04
N SER A 124 -1.55 9.55 10.24
CA SER A 124 -2.33 8.99 11.35
C SER A 124 -1.84 9.51 12.70
N PRO A 125 -2.71 9.50 13.74
CA PRO A 125 -2.29 9.73 15.11
C PRO A 125 -1.22 8.73 15.57
N ASN A 126 -0.48 9.08 16.62
CA ASN A 126 0.46 8.13 17.22
C ASN A 126 -0.31 6.89 17.75
N ALA A 127 0.26 5.71 17.55
CA ALA A 127 -0.25 4.43 18.06
C ALA A 127 -1.68 4.07 17.60
N SER A 128 -2.13 4.53 16.43
CA SER A 128 -3.46 4.19 15.89
C SER A 128 -3.47 3.07 14.84
N LEU A 129 -2.31 2.66 14.34
CA LEU A 129 -2.18 1.59 13.33
C LEU A 129 -1.58 0.34 13.96
N HIS A 130 -2.11 -0.82 13.58
CA HIS A 130 -1.59 -2.12 13.99
C HIS A 130 -0.68 -2.73 12.92
N LEU A 131 -0.97 -2.47 11.64
CA LEU A 131 -0.17 -2.93 10.52
C LEU A 131 -0.17 -1.89 9.40
N ALA A 132 1.01 -1.61 8.84
CA ALA A 132 1.17 -0.82 7.64
C ALA A 132 1.61 -1.73 6.49
N TYR A 133 0.97 -1.57 5.35
CA TYR A 133 1.31 -2.22 4.10
C TYR A 133 1.72 -1.14 3.09
N LEU A 134 2.77 -1.40 2.35
CA LEU A 134 3.25 -0.52 1.30
C LEU A 134 3.80 -1.40 0.18
N PHE A 135 3.24 -1.25 -1.01
CA PHE A 135 3.61 -2.06 -2.15
C PHE A 135 3.73 -1.22 -3.41
N TYR A 136 4.85 -1.34 -4.13
CA TYR A 136 5.10 -0.64 -5.39
C TYR A 136 4.92 0.89 -5.34
N ALA A 137 5.11 1.49 -4.17
CA ALA A 137 4.97 2.94 -3.97
C ALA A 137 6.27 3.62 -3.52
N LEU A 138 7.13 2.94 -2.76
CA LEU A 138 8.30 3.58 -2.10
C LEU A 138 9.37 4.08 -3.07
N HIS A 139 9.41 3.55 -4.29
CA HIS A 139 10.35 3.99 -5.32
C HIS A 139 10.01 5.37 -5.89
N TRP A 140 8.79 5.87 -5.65
CA TRP A 140 8.41 7.23 -6.03
C TRP A 140 8.98 8.22 -5.02
N VAL A 141 10.03 8.93 -5.41
CA VAL A 141 10.63 10.00 -4.59
C VAL A 141 9.67 11.18 -4.42
N SER A 142 9.74 11.85 -3.27
CA SER A 142 8.90 13.03 -2.96
C SER A 142 9.19 14.21 -3.88
N LYS A 143 10.46 14.37 -4.28
CA LYS A 143 10.91 15.37 -5.25
C LYS A 143 12.13 14.86 -6.01
N VAL A 144 12.33 15.40 -7.21
CA VAL A 144 13.59 15.22 -7.92
C VAL A 144 14.67 16.03 -7.19
N PRO A 145 15.87 15.45 -6.93
CA PRO A 145 16.98 16.19 -6.35
C PRO A 145 17.33 17.44 -7.17
N GLU A 146 17.70 18.53 -6.52
CA GLU A 146 17.94 19.80 -7.20
C GLU A 146 19.23 19.76 -8.02
N GLU A 147 20.22 19.02 -7.51
CA GLU A 147 21.55 18.84 -8.07
C GLU A 147 21.54 18.10 -9.41
N VAL A 148 20.53 17.26 -9.68
CA VAL A 148 20.42 16.56 -10.97
C VAL A 148 19.84 17.45 -12.07
N ARG A 149 19.23 18.59 -11.69
CA ARG A 149 18.65 19.59 -12.60
C ARG A 149 19.61 20.74 -12.89
N ASP A 150 20.56 20.98 -12.00
CA ASP A 150 21.56 22.04 -12.15
C ASP A 150 22.65 21.66 -13.15
N HIS A 151 22.73 22.39 -14.27
CA HIS A 151 23.74 22.19 -15.32
C HIS A 151 25.20 22.36 -14.86
N THR A 152 25.41 23.03 -13.73
CA THR A 152 26.75 23.27 -13.15
C THR A 152 27.16 22.20 -12.14
N SER A 153 26.22 21.35 -11.72
CA SER A 153 26.45 20.28 -10.76
C SER A 153 27.13 19.06 -11.38
N LEU A 154 28.01 18.41 -10.62
CA LEU A 154 28.60 17.11 -10.99
C LEU A 154 27.55 15.99 -11.10
N ALA A 155 26.40 16.17 -10.46
CA ALA A 155 25.28 15.22 -10.51
C ALA A 155 24.31 15.49 -11.67
N TRP A 156 24.59 16.49 -12.53
CA TRP A 156 23.70 16.86 -13.62
C TRP A 156 23.41 15.68 -14.56
N ILE A 157 22.14 15.32 -14.71
CA ILE A 157 21.73 14.25 -15.62
C ILE A 157 21.31 14.87 -16.95
N LYS A 158 22.28 15.05 -17.85
CA LYS A 158 22.03 15.57 -19.19
C LYS A 158 21.17 14.60 -20.00
N SER A 159 20.01 15.07 -20.46
CA SER A 159 19.15 14.40 -21.44
C SER A 159 18.66 12.99 -21.06
N LYS A 160 18.73 12.59 -19.78
CA LYS A 160 18.09 11.36 -19.29
C LYS A 160 17.00 11.71 -18.28
N THR A 161 15.99 10.86 -18.18
CA THR A 161 14.85 11.02 -17.26
C THR A 161 15.00 10.22 -15.97
N TYR A 162 16.03 9.38 -15.85
CA TYR A 162 16.31 8.53 -14.69
C TYR A 162 17.80 8.25 -14.53
N CYS A 163 18.20 7.81 -13.33
CA CYS A 163 19.56 7.36 -13.03
C CYS A 163 19.79 5.95 -13.58
N SER A 164 20.69 5.81 -14.56
CA SER A 164 21.00 4.51 -15.19
C SER A 164 22.09 3.70 -14.48
N GLY A 165 22.71 4.24 -13.41
CA GLY A 165 23.85 3.62 -12.72
C GLY A 165 25.18 3.66 -13.49
N THR A 166 25.19 4.27 -14.68
CA THR A 166 26.40 4.50 -15.48
C THR A 166 26.96 5.88 -15.16
N ASN A 167 28.17 5.95 -14.62
CA ASN A 167 28.90 7.21 -14.46
C ASN A 167 29.40 7.66 -15.83
N ASN A 168 28.75 8.66 -16.42
CA ASN A 168 29.29 9.36 -17.58
C ASN A 168 30.18 10.49 -17.04
N PHE A 169 31.40 10.15 -16.63
CA PHE A 169 32.48 11.13 -16.51
C PHE A 169 33.05 11.43 -17.90
#